data_AF-W2WEZ9-F1
#
_entry.id   AF-W2WEZ9-F1
#
_cell.length_a   1.000
_cell.length_b   1.000
_cell.length_c   1.000
_cell.angle_alpha   90.00
_cell.angle_beta   90.00
_cell.angle_gamma   90.00
#
_symmetry.space_group_name_H-M   'P 1'
#
loop_
_entity.id
_entity.type
_entity.pdbx_description
1 polymer ?
#
loop_
_entity_poly.entity_id
_entity_poly.type
_entity_poly.pdbx_seq_one_letter_code
_entity_poly.pdbx_strand_id
1 'polypeptide(L)'
;MKSLTCVVIGDESVFGVEIEDRKKVWQLKKMIAEENGYTFAPKDLKLYVAKKGDNWLKTSDPSVKRLEHGNVPPQIKDIMKQNGEMDASYRLLNTAFGFPNEEDAEDGDIHVLVDILEYVKKSLRILRYNQQDVSQDLPMDSGLSPASAWG
;
A
#
# COMPACT_ATOMS: atom_id res chain seq x y z
N MET A 1 -2.56 -14.62 15.40
CA MET A 1 -2.76 -13.59 14.36
C MET A 1 -1.37 -13.19 13.86
N LYS A 2 -1.26 -12.69 12.63
CA LYS A 2 0.01 -12.12 12.14
C LYS A 2 -0.25 -10.72 11.63
N SER A 3 0.69 -9.81 11.85
CA SER A 3 0.65 -8.48 11.29
C SER A 3 1.56 -8.44 10.06
N LEU A 4 1.02 -7.99 8.92
CA LEU A 4 1.78 -7.80 7.69
C LEU A 4 1.89 -6.32 7.38
N THR A 5 3.12 -5.83 7.32
CA THR A 5 3.44 -4.53 6.73
C THR A 5 3.35 -4.61 5.20
N CYS A 6 2.49 -3.79 4.61
CA CYS A 6 2.31 -3.64 3.18
C CYS A 6 2.88 -2.29 2.73
N VAL A 7 3.40 -2.22 1.50
CA VAL A 7 3.76 -0.94 0.85
C VAL A 7 3.13 -0.86 -0.54
N VAL A 8 2.52 0.29 -0.84
CA VAL A 8 1.95 0.56 -2.18
C VAL A 8 2.97 1.17 -3.11
N ILE A 9 3.19 0.50 -4.25
CA ILE A 9 4.06 1.01 -5.31
C ILE A 9 3.41 2.21 -5.99
N GLY A 10 4.10 3.36 -5.98
CA GLY A 10 3.63 4.59 -6.61
C GLY A 10 2.92 5.57 -5.66
N ASP A 11 2.66 5.17 -4.41
CA ASP A 11 2.02 6.02 -3.40
C ASP A 11 2.79 6.06 -2.06
N GLU A 12 3.81 5.19 -1.88
CA GLU A 12 4.62 5.05 -0.66
C GLU A 12 3.82 4.73 0.62
N SER A 13 2.51 4.53 0.51
CA SER A 13 1.65 4.19 1.64
C SER A 13 2.10 2.87 2.27
N VAL A 14 2.71 2.98 3.46
CA VAL A 14 3.07 1.85 4.32
C VAL A 14 2.00 1.71 5.40
N PHE A 15 1.42 0.53 5.52
CA PHE A 15 0.37 0.24 6.49
C PHE A 15 0.42 -1.22 6.95
N GLY A 16 -0.13 -1.49 8.13
CA GLY A 16 -0.24 -2.83 8.69
C GLY A 16 -1.59 -3.47 8.34
N VAL A 17 -1.60 -4.78 8.11
CA VAL A 17 -2.82 -5.57 7.96
C VAL A 17 -2.74 -6.80 8.84
N GLU A 18 -3.76 -7.00 9.68
CA GLU A 18 -3.88 -8.20 10.49
C GLU A 18 -4.50 -9.36 9.70
N ILE A 19 -3.75 -10.47 9.67
CA ILE A 19 -4.17 -11.69 9.00
C ILE A 19 -4.43 -12.82 10.00
N GLU A 20 -5.46 -13.59 9.70
CA GLU A 20 -5.85 -14.78 10.44
C GLU A 20 -5.51 -16.03 9.63
N ASP A 21 -5.39 -17.16 10.31
CA ASP A 21 -4.77 -18.38 9.78
C ASP A 21 -5.43 -18.97 8.53
N ARG A 22 -6.69 -18.63 8.29
CA ARG A 22 -7.49 -19.17 7.17
C ARG A 22 -7.66 -18.17 6.02
N LYS A 23 -7.17 -16.94 6.15
CA LYS A 23 -7.31 -15.93 5.11
C LYS A 23 -6.50 -16.30 3.86
N LYS A 24 -7.07 -16.02 2.70
CA LYS A 24 -6.45 -16.20 1.38
C LYS A 24 -5.95 -14.88 0.81
N VAL A 25 -5.09 -14.95 -0.19
CA VAL A 25 -4.53 -13.78 -0.89
C VAL A 25 -5.63 -12.87 -1.46
N TRP A 26 -6.73 -13.41 -2.00
CA TRP A 26 -7.86 -12.58 -2.46
C TRP A 26 -8.52 -11.76 -1.33
N GLN A 27 -8.53 -12.28 -0.09
CA GLN A 27 -9.06 -11.56 1.07
C GLN A 27 -8.10 -10.46 1.50
N LEU A 28 -6.78 -10.69 1.41
CA LEU A 28 -5.78 -9.66 1.64
C LEU A 28 -5.92 -8.51 0.63
N LYS A 29 -6.12 -8.81 -0.66
CA LYS A 29 -6.41 -7.79 -1.68
C LYS A 29 -7.63 -6.94 -1.30
N LYS A 30 -8.70 -7.57 -0.78
CA LYS A 30 -9.90 -6.86 -0.31
C LYS A 30 -9.60 -5.94 0.88
N MET A 31 -8.89 -6.43 1.89
CA MET A 31 -8.51 -5.66 3.09
C MET A 31 -7.65 -4.44 2.72
N ILE A 32 -6.67 -4.62 1.82
CA ILE A 32 -5.83 -3.51 1.34
C ILE A 32 -6.67 -2.44 0.63
N ALA A 33 -7.62 -2.86 -0.22
CA ALA A 33 -8.49 -1.91 -0.92
C ALA A 33 -9.40 -1.14 0.04
N GLU A 34 -9.94 -1.82 1.06
CA GLU A 34 -10.78 -1.19 2.10
C GLU A 34 -9.97 -0.20 2.95
N GLU A 35 -8.78 -0.59 3.41
CA GLU A 35 -7.88 0.25 4.22
C GLU A 35 -7.45 1.53 3.50
N ASN A 36 -7.22 1.44 2.18
CA ASN A 36 -6.78 2.58 1.37
C ASN A 36 -7.95 3.35 0.73
N GLY A 37 -9.21 2.99 1.01
CA GLY A 37 -10.39 3.63 0.43
C GLY A 37 -10.49 3.52 -1.10
N TYR A 38 -9.90 2.47 -1.68
CA TYR A 38 -9.90 2.26 -3.12
C TYR A 38 -11.29 1.89 -3.64
N THR A 39 -11.73 2.61 -4.67
CA THR A 39 -13.04 2.39 -5.31
C THR A 39 -12.99 1.37 -6.46
N PHE A 40 -11.80 0.94 -6.85
CA PHE A 40 -11.60 -0.06 -7.91
C PHE A 40 -11.67 -1.49 -7.36
N ALA A 41 -11.79 -2.46 -8.27
CA ALA A 41 -11.95 -3.85 -7.87
C ALA A 41 -10.66 -4.39 -7.20
N PRO A 42 -10.74 -5.08 -6.05
CA PRO A 42 -9.56 -5.62 -5.37
C PRO A 42 -8.70 -6.56 -6.22
N LYS A 43 -9.30 -7.20 -7.24
CA LYS A 43 -8.58 -8.04 -8.21
C LYS A 43 -7.54 -7.26 -9.04
N ASP A 44 -7.64 -5.94 -9.08
CA ASP A 44 -6.75 -5.06 -9.83
C ASP A 44 -5.46 -4.73 -9.04
N LEU A 45 -5.36 -5.22 -7.80
CA LEU A 45 -4.14 -5.27 -7.02
C LEU A 45 -3.35 -6.53 -7.37
N LYS A 46 -2.04 -6.41 -7.50
CA LYS A 46 -1.08 -7.52 -7.55
C LYS A 46 -0.23 -7.48 -6.29
N LEU A 47 -0.09 -8.63 -5.65
CA LEU A 47 0.65 -8.75 -4.40
C LEU A 47 1.89 -9.59 -4.65
N TYR A 48 3.01 -9.16 -4.07
CA TYR A 48 4.29 -9.86 -4.15
C TYR A 48 4.88 -9.97 -2.76
N VAL A 49 5.52 -11.09 -2.44
CA VAL A 49 6.35 -11.21 -1.23
C VAL A 49 7.51 -10.22 -1.35
N ALA A 50 7.74 -9.41 -0.32
CA ALA A 50 8.81 -8.41 -0.30
C ALA A 50 10.16 -8.96 0.21
N LYS A 51 10.44 -10.25 -0.06
CA LYS A 51 11.66 -10.93 0.39
C LYS A 51 12.71 -10.94 -0.70
N LYS A 52 13.95 -10.56 -0.37
CA LYS A 52 15.13 -10.68 -1.24
C LYS A 52 16.02 -11.79 -0.70
N GLY A 53 15.93 -12.98 -1.28
CA GLY A 53 16.53 -14.18 -0.70
C GLY A 53 15.87 -14.49 0.63
N ASP A 54 16.62 -14.42 1.73
CA ASP A 54 16.10 -14.66 3.08
C ASP A 54 15.80 -13.41 3.91
N ASN A 55 16.08 -12.22 3.37
CA ASN A 55 15.87 -10.97 4.08
C ASN A 55 14.62 -10.25 3.59
N TRP A 56 13.83 -9.70 4.51
CA TRP A 56 12.75 -8.78 4.18
C TRP A 56 13.29 -7.44 3.69
N LEU A 57 12.55 -6.81 2.79
CA LEU A 57 12.82 -5.43 2.41
C LEU A 57 12.52 -4.53 3.60
N LYS A 58 13.43 -3.61 3.94
CA LYS A 58 13.23 -2.68 5.05
C LYS A 58 12.63 -1.36 4.57
N THR A 59 11.78 -0.72 5.37
CA THR A 59 11.28 0.65 5.11
C THR A 59 12.40 1.69 5.03
N SER A 60 13.55 1.42 5.67
CA SER A 60 14.74 2.25 5.59
C SER A 60 15.55 2.07 4.29
N ASP A 61 15.25 1.06 3.47
CA ASP A 61 15.93 0.84 2.19
C ASP A 61 15.67 2.05 1.25
N PRO A 62 16.71 2.69 0.71
CA PRO A 62 16.55 3.83 -0.21
C PRO A 62 15.68 3.55 -1.44
N SER A 63 15.55 2.27 -1.82
CA SER A 63 14.69 1.83 -2.92
C SER A 63 13.20 1.95 -2.57
N VAL A 64 12.82 1.84 -1.30
CA VAL A 64 11.44 2.00 -0.84
C VAL A 64 11.00 3.45 -0.99
N LYS A 65 11.84 4.40 -0.55
CA LYS A 65 11.60 5.85 -0.73
C LYS A 65 11.46 6.25 -2.21
N ARG A 66 12.11 5.51 -3.11
CA ARG A 66 12.03 5.77 -4.56
C ARG A 66 10.72 5.28 -5.18
N LEU A 67 9.87 4.55 -4.46
CA LEU A 67 8.56 4.10 -4.94
C LEU A 67 7.58 5.27 -5.14
N GLU A 68 7.82 6.43 -4.52
CA GLU A 68 7.02 7.67 -4.64
C GLU A 68 6.89 8.19 -6.07
N HIS A 69 7.94 8.06 -6.90
CA HIS A 69 8.05 8.79 -8.16
C HIS A 69 7.45 8.03 -9.37
N GLY A 70 6.57 7.05 -9.12
CA GLY A 70 5.94 6.23 -10.16
C GLY A 70 6.91 5.36 -10.96
N ASN A 71 8.19 5.30 -10.56
CA ASN A 71 9.22 4.46 -11.15
C ASN A 71 9.66 3.41 -10.15
N VAL A 72 9.44 2.14 -10.47
CA VAL A 72 9.85 1.02 -9.61
C VAL A 72 11.36 0.78 -9.78
N PRO A 73 12.18 0.87 -8.72
CA PRO A 73 13.61 0.63 -8.81
C PRO A 73 13.94 -0.78 -9.31
N PRO A 74 15.08 -0.99 -10.01
CA PRO A 74 15.48 -2.31 -10.51
C PRO A 74 15.49 -3.40 -9.44
N GLN A 75 16.00 -3.09 -8.24
CA GLN A 75 16.02 -4.02 -7.10
C GLN A 75 14.62 -4.52 -6.72
N ILE A 76 13.61 -3.63 -6.73
CA ILE A 76 12.23 -4.01 -6.40
C ILE A 76 11.62 -4.82 -7.54
N LYS A 77 11.88 -4.44 -8.80
CA LYS A 77 11.47 -5.23 -9.97
C LYS A 77 12.03 -6.65 -9.94
N ASP A 78 13.27 -6.81 -9.50
CA ASP A 78 13.91 -8.12 -9.39
C ASP A 78 13.25 -8.97 -8.29
N ILE A 79 12.92 -8.37 -7.13
CA ILE A 79 12.13 -9.03 -6.07
C ILE A 79 10.77 -9.50 -6.62
N MET A 80 10.04 -8.62 -7.32
CA MET A 80 8.74 -8.96 -7.91
C MET A 80 8.84 -10.10 -8.93
N LYS A 81 9.89 -10.10 -9.77
CA LYS A 81 10.13 -11.16 -10.75
C LYS A 81 10.52 -12.48 -10.09
N GLN A 82 11.38 -12.43 -9.08
CA GLN A 82 11.86 -13.61 -8.36
C GLN A 82 10.74 -14.32 -7.61
N ASN A 83 9.89 -13.55 -6.92
CA ASN A 83 8.84 -14.13 -6.07
C ASN A 83 7.54 -14.41 -6.83
N GLY A 84 7.35 -13.75 -7.98
CA GLY A 84 6.12 -13.85 -8.76
C GLY A 84 4.91 -13.22 -8.06
N GLU A 85 3.81 -13.05 -8.80
CA GLU A 85 2.55 -12.62 -8.19
C GLU A 85 2.01 -13.73 -7.29
N MET A 86 1.57 -13.36 -6.09
CA MET A 86 0.87 -14.27 -5.18
C MET A 86 -0.43 -14.78 -5.79
N ASP A 87 -0.60 -16.10 -5.83
CA ASP A 87 -1.85 -16.71 -6.30
C ASP A 87 -3.01 -16.36 -5.36
N ALA A 88 -4.06 -15.77 -5.93
CA ALA A 88 -5.24 -15.31 -5.19
C ALA A 88 -5.94 -16.41 -4.37
N SER A 89 -5.82 -17.68 -4.81
CA SER A 89 -6.44 -18.84 -4.17
C SER A 89 -5.65 -19.38 -2.97
N TYR A 90 -4.37 -19.00 -2.84
CA TYR A 90 -3.48 -19.52 -1.81
C TYR A 90 -3.81 -18.91 -0.44
N ARG A 91 -3.58 -19.72 0.61
CA ARG A 91 -3.65 -19.24 2.00
C ARG A 91 -2.47 -18.32 2.29
N LEU A 92 -2.69 -17.28 3.09
CA LEU A 92 -1.63 -16.36 3.50
C LEU A 92 -0.58 -17.08 4.36
N LEU A 93 -0.98 -18.07 5.15
CA LEU A 93 -0.05 -18.92 5.91
C LEU A 93 0.58 -20.04 5.08
N ASN A 94 0.56 -19.95 3.75
CA ASN A 94 1.32 -20.88 2.93
C ASN A 94 2.82 -20.68 3.21
N THR A 95 3.53 -21.77 3.53
CA THR A 95 4.98 -21.76 3.82
C THR A 95 5.80 -21.19 2.67
N ALA A 96 5.27 -21.22 1.43
CA ALA A 96 5.87 -20.58 0.27
C ALA A 96 6.05 -19.06 0.43
N PHE A 97 5.18 -18.39 1.21
CA PHE A 97 5.30 -16.95 1.46
C PHE A 97 6.20 -16.63 2.65
N GLY A 98 6.34 -17.57 3.59
CA GLY A 98 7.29 -17.47 4.70
C GLY A 98 7.03 -16.32 5.68
N PHE A 99 5.80 -15.78 5.76
CA PHE A 99 5.50 -14.66 6.64
C PHE A 99 5.84 -14.98 8.11
N PRO A 100 6.53 -14.06 8.82
CA PRO A 100 6.93 -14.27 10.22
C PRO A 100 5.72 -14.32 11.14
N ASN A 101 5.87 -14.85 12.35
CA ASN A 101 4.89 -14.57 13.39
C ASN A 101 5.13 -13.16 13.94
N GLU A 102 4.19 -12.63 14.71
CA GLU A 102 4.33 -11.30 15.30
C GLU A 102 5.59 -11.15 16.16
N GLU A 103 5.97 -12.18 16.89
CA GLU A 103 7.18 -12.22 17.73
C GLU A 103 8.48 -12.25 16.91
N ASP A 104 8.42 -12.73 15.66
CA ASP A 104 9.58 -12.89 14.77
C ASP A 104 9.71 -11.73 13.77
N ALA A 105 8.69 -10.86 13.68
CA ALA A 105 8.68 -9.74 12.76
C ALA A 105 9.56 -8.61 13.30
N GLU A 106 10.53 -8.13 12.51
CA GLU A 106 11.35 -7.01 12.92
C GLU A 106 10.69 -5.67 12.54
N ASP A 107 10.90 -4.67 13.38
CA ASP A 107 10.48 -3.30 13.07
C ASP A 107 11.03 -2.85 11.71
N GLY A 108 10.14 -2.27 10.91
CA GLY A 108 10.46 -1.78 9.57
C GLY A 108 10.55 -2.86 8.49
N ASP A 109 10.26 -4.14 8.78
CA ASP A 109 10.08 -5.15 7.74
C ASP A 109 8.85 -4.85 6.89
N ILE A 110 9.06 -4.85 5.57
CA ILE A 110 8.01 -4.86 4.56
C ILE A 110 7.81 -6.31 4.16
N HIS A 111 6.57 -6.78 4.27
CA HIS A 111 6.19 -8.15 3.99
C HIS A 111 5.58 -8.30 2.59
N VAL A 112 4.80 -7.30 2.16
CA VAL A 112 4.04 -7.33 0.91
C VAL A 112 4.27 -6.06 0.08
N LEU A 113 4.66 -6.24 -1.18
CA LEU A 113 4.61 -5.19 -2.19
C LEU A 113 3.23 -5.22 -2.86
N VAL A 114 2.55 -4.08 -2.87
CA VAL A 114 1.24 -3.90 -3.50
C VAL A 114 1.43 -3.10 -4.78
N ASP A 115 1.19 -3.74 -5.92
CA ASP A 115 1.19 -3.08 -7.22
C ASP A 115 -0.23 -2.90 -7.73
N ILE A 116 -0.55 -1.70 -8.21
CA ILE A 116 -1.87 -1.38 -8.79
C ILE A 116 -1.74 -1.49 -10.31
N LEU A 117 -2.70 -2.13 -10.99
CA LEU A 117 -2.70 -2.22 -12.46
C LEU A 117 -2.58 -0.84 -13.13
N GLU A 118 -1.78 -0.74 -14.19
CA GLU A 118 -1.44 0.53 -14.85
C GLU A 118 -2.65 1.33 -15.33
N TYR A 119 -3.72 0.68 -15.80
CA TYR A 119 -4.93 1.39 -16.21
C TYR A 119 -5.65 2.04 -15.01
N VAL A 120 -5.60 1.41 -13.82
CA VAL A 120 -6.13 1.98 -12.58
C VAL A 120 -5.24 3.12 -12.09
N LYS A 121 -3.91 2.93 -12.13
CA LYS A 121 -2.94 3.99 -11.77
C LYS A 121 -3.17 5.28 -12.58
N LYS A 122 -3.42 5.16 -13.89
CA LYS A 122 -3.73 6.33 -14.75
C LYS A 122 -4.98 7.06 -14.26
N SER A 123 -6.05 6.33 -13.97
CA SER A 123 -7.28 6.90 -13.44
C SER A 123 -7.08 7.55 -12.08
N LEU A 124 -6.33 6.92 -11.17
CA LEU A 124 -6.01 7.47 -9.85
C LEU A 124 -5.18 8.75 -9.94
N ARG A 125 -4.19 8.82 -10.83
CA ARG A 125 -3.39 10.05 -11.03
C ARG A 125 -4.25 11.20 -11.54
N ILE A 126 -5.17 10.94 -12.48
CA ILE A 126 -6.10 11.96 -12.99
C ILE A 126 -7.03 12.45 -11.87
N LEU A 127 -7.59 11.53 -11.08
CA LEU A 127 -8.46 11.89 -9.95
C LEU A 127 -7.71 12.71 -8.89
N ARG A 128 -6.48 12.31 -8.54
CA ARG A 128 -5.64 13.05 -7.57
C ARG A 128 -5.28 14.44 -8.08
N TYR A 129 -4.96 14.58 -9.37
CA TYR A 129 -4.69 15.87 -10.00
C TYR A 129 -5.92 16.79 -9.91
N ASN A 130 -7.10 16.30 -10.28
CA ASN A 130 -8.33 17.09 -10.22
C ASN A 130 -8.70 17.49 -8.77
N GLN A 131 -8.39 16.65 -7.78
CA GLN A 131 -8.66 16.96 -6.37
C GLN A 131 -7.67 17.99 -5.78
N GLN A 132 -6.43 18.01 -6.26
CA GLN A 132 -5.44 19.05 -5.90
C GLN A 132 -5.84 20.42 -6.46
N ASP A 133 -6.37 20.48 -7.68
CA ASP A 133 -6.85 21.73 -8.31
C ASP A 133 -8.04 22.31 -7.52
N VAL A 134 -9.03 21.47 -7.18
CA VAL A 134 -10.20 21.89 -6.37
C VAL A 134 -9.82 22.38 -4.96
N SER A 135 -8.73 21.86 -4.38
CA SER A 135 -8.28 22.26 -3.04
C SER A 135 -7.52 23.58 -3.04
N GLN A 136 -6.99 24.04 -4.18
CA GLN A 136 -6.31 25.35 -4.33
C GLN A 136 -7.30 26.49 -4.58
N ASP A 137 -8.51 26.18 -5.05
CA ASP A 137 -9.58 27.15 -5.33
C ASP A 137 -10.57 27.37 -4.17
N LEU A 138 -10.36 26.75 -3.01
CA LEU A 138 -11.16 27.10 -1.82
C LEU A 138 -10.75 28.51 -1.35
N PRO A 139 -11.66 29.49 -1.34
CA PRO A 139 -11.35 30.78 -0.76
C PRO A 139 -10.99 30.56 0.70
N MET A 140 -9.82 31.09 1.12
CA MET A 140 -9.54 31.27 2.54
C MET A 140 -10.75 31.99 3.13
N ASP A 141 -11.52 31.30 3.96
CA ASP A 141 -12.59 31.90 4.75
C ASP A 141 -11.95 32.98 5.61
N SER A 142 -12.04 34.22 5.13
CA SER A 142 -11.58 35.40 5.81
C SER A 142 -12.41 35.53 7.07
N GLY A 143 -11.81 35.17 8.20
CA GLY A 143 -12.42 35.15 9.51
C GLY A 143 -13.35 36.34 9.76
N LEU A 144 -14.65 36.09 9.68
CA LEU A 144 -15.66 36.96 10.26
C LEU A 144 -15.75 36.61 11.74
N SER A 145 -15.03 37.39 12.54
CA SER A 145 -15.17 37.43 13.99
C SER A 145 -16.61 37.83 14.35
N PRO A 146 -17.36 37.07 15.17
CA PRO A 146 -18.66 37.52 15.67
C PRO A 146 -18.43 38.45 16.86
N ALA A 147 -18.27 39.76 16.61
CA ALA A 147 -18.39 40.78 17.65
C ALA A 147 -19.85 41.21 17.75
N SER A 148 -20.60 40.48 18.57
CA SER A 148 -21.97 40.79 18.96
C SER A 148 -22.03 42.02 19.85
N ALA A 149 -22.78 43.01 19.39
CA ALA A 149 -23.82 43.74 20.13
C ALA A 149 -23.63 43.99 21.63
N TRP A 150 -23.25 45.22 22.00
CA TRP A 150 -23.82 45.93 23.17
C TRP A 150 -24.07 47.37 22.75
N GLY A 151 -25.34 47.69 22.51
CA GLY A 151 -25.92 49.03 22.44
C GLY A 151 -27.20 49.03 23.27
#